data_AF-A0A223VVN1-F1
#
_entry.id   AF-A0A223VVN1-F1
#
_cell.length_a   1.000
_cell.length_b   1.000
_cell.length_c   1.000
_cell.angle_alpha   90.00
_cell.angle_beta   90.00
_cell.angle_gamma   90.00
#
_symmetry.space_group_name_H-M   'P 1'
#
loop_
_entity.id
_entity.type
_entity.pdbx_description
1 polymer ?
#
loop_
_entity_poly.entity_id
_entity_poly.type
_entity_poly.pdbx_seq_one_letter_code
_entity_poly.pdbx_strand_id
1 'polypeptide(L)'
;MTEDLLKSFSKEVMQNGPESTLPCNLSDQWLEVLSAQLEDFFENDSDECLSLPMMAVLHILFAKSKGEAISESQDRLFDHLCNYRIELGLEEIRRKTDVSVEPASLESILTNRRVAFE
;
A
#
# COMPACT_ATOMS: atom_id res chain seq x y z
N MET A 1 -14.12 11.40 11.98
CA MET A 1 -14.04 10.93 10.59
C MET A 1 -12.81 10.03 10.37
N THR A 2 -11.60 10.46 10.75
CA THR A 2 -10.37 9.64 10.64
C THR A 2 -10.39 8.35 11.46
N GLU A 3 -10.93 8.37 12.67
CA GLU A 3 -10.98 7.18 13.54
C GLU A 3 -11.91 6.07 13.00
N ASP A 4 -13.03 6.43 12.37
CA ASP A 4 -13.97 5.47 11.79
C ASP A 4 -13.39 4.82 10.53
N LEU A 5 -12.61 5.57 9.76
CA LEU A 5 -11.95 5.07 8.56
C LEU A 5 -10.83 4.08 8.91
N LEU A 6 -10.04 4.38 9.95
CA LEU A 6 -9.03 3.45 10.49
C LEU A 6 -9.65 2.13 10.97
N LYS A 7 -10.77 2.20 11.70
CA LYS A 7 -11.50 1.00 12.15
C LYS A 7 -12.03 0.18 10.98
N SER A 8 -12.57 0.86 9.96
CA SER A 8 -13.10 0.22 8.76
C SER A 8 -11.98 -0.46 7.98
N PHE A 9 -10.85 0.22 7.76
CA PHE A 9 -9.68 -0.33 7.08
C PHE A 9 -9.12 -1.55 7.81
N SER A 10 -8.99 -1.46 9.14
CA SER A 10 -8.54 -2.59 9.96
C SER A 10 -9.45 -3.82 9.78
N LYS A 11 -10.76 -3.63 9.86
CA LYS A 11 -11.75 -4.71 9.79
C LYS A 11 -11.89 -5.31 8.40
N GLU A 12 -11.94 -4.46 7.37
CA GLU A 12 -12.24 -4.86 5.99
C GLU A 12 -11.01 -5.30 5.21
N VAL A 13 -9.81 -4.86 5.61
CA VAL A 13 -8.57 -5.18 4.92
C VAL A 13 -7.68 -6.01 5.83
N MET A 14 -7.05 -5.40 6.83
CA MET A 14 -5.93 -6.02 7.56
C MET A 14 -6.29 -7.32 8.30
N GLN A 15 -7.52 -7.45 8.81
CA GLN A 15 -7.97 -8.66 9.50
C GLN A 15 -8.15 -9.87 8.57
N ASN A 16 -8.09 -9.70 7.25
CA ASN A 16 -8.23 -10.77 6.26
C ASN A 16 -6.92 -11.51 5.93
N GLY A 17 -5.84 -11.21 6.63
CA GLY A 17 -4.56 -11.91 6.51
C GLY A 17 -3.46 -11.07 5.87
N PRO A 18 -2.23 -11.60 5.81
CA PRO A 18 -1.02 -10.81 5.52
C PRO A 18 -0.99 -10.21 4.11
N GLU A 19 -1.65 -10.85 3.15
CA GLU A 19 -1.71 -10.39 1.75
C GLU A 19 -2.84 -9.37 1.50
N SER A 20 -3.71 -9.11 2.47
CA SER A 20 -4.90 -8.28 2.30
C SER A 20 -4.60 -6.84 1.89
N THR A 21 -3.44 -6.32 2.28
CA THR A 21 -2.98 -4.95 1.95
C THR A 21 -2.17 -4.88 0.65
N LEU A 22 -1.99 -6.00 -0.07
CA LEU A 22 -1.43 -5.97 -1.43
C LEU A 22 -2.41 -5.23 -2.36
N PRO A 23 -1.93 -4.35 -3.26
CA PRO A 23 -2.80 -3.58 -4.14
C PRO A 23 -3.83 -4.42 -4.91
N CYS A 24 -3.43 -5.59 -5.41
CA CYS A 24 -4.33 -6.51 -6.12
C CYS A 24 -5.46 -7.10 -5.29
N ASN A 25 -5.34 -7.07 -3.96
CA ASN A 25 -6.33 -7.62 -3.02
C ASN A 25 -7.21 -6.53 -2.39
N LEU A 26 -6.91 -5.25 -2.64
CA LEU A 26 -7.74 -4.14 -2.18
C LEU A 26 -9.03 -4.05 -3.00
N SER A 27 -10.14 -3.66 -2.36
CA SER A 27 -11.31 -3.20 -3.11
C SER A 27 -11.00 -1.90 -3.86
N ASP A 28 -11.80 -1.56 -4.88
CA ASP A 28 -11.63 -0.29 -5.61
C ASP A 28 -11.70 0.92 -4.67
N GLN A 29 -12.60 0.88 -3.68
CA GLN A 29 -12.72 1.91 -2.66
C GLN A 29 -11.42 2.09 -1.86
N TRP A 30 -10.81 0.99 -1.37
CA TRP A 30 -9.58 1.09 -0.58
C TRP A 30 -8.36 1.45 -1.42
N LEU A 31 -8.33 1.00 -2.69
CA LEU A 31 -7.31 1.40 -3.65
C LEU A 31 -7.36 2.91 -3.90
N GLU A 32 -8.54 3.47 -4.15
CA GLU A 32 -8.75 4.91 -4.37
C GLU A 32 -8.39 5.74 -3.12
N VAL A 33 -8.86 5.33 -1.93
CA VAL A 33 -8.57 6.03 -0.68
C VAL A 33 -7.07 6.08 -0.39
N LEU A 34 -6.36 4.96 -0.52
CA LEU A 34 -4.92 4.91 -0.25
C LEU A 34 -4.13 5.71 -1.29
N SER A 35 -4.54 5.66 -2.56
CA SER A 35 -3.90 6.42 -3.64
C SER A 35 -4.04 7.92 -3.42
N ALA A 36 -5.25 8.40 -3.12
CA ALA A 36 -5.52 9.82 -2.85
C ALA A 36 -4.73 10.33 -1.62
N GLN A 37 -4.66 9.54 -0.55
CA GLN A 37 -3.90 9.93 0.65
C GLN A 37 -2.38 10.00 0.39
N LEU A 38 -1.83 9.12 -0.45
CA LEU A 38 -0.43 9.20 -0.83
C LEU A 38 -0.18 10.36 -1.79
N GLU A 39 -1.07 10.62 -2.74
CA GLU A 39 -0.96 11.80 -3.62
C GLU A 39 -0.97 13.09 -2.81
N ASP A 40 -1.91 13.25 -1.88
CA ASP A 40 -1.94 14.42 -0.98
C ASP A 40 -0.66 14.57 -0.17
N PHE A 41 -0.11 13.46 0.35
CA PHE A 41 1.15 13.48 1.10
C PHE A 41 2.32 13.91 0.22
N PHE A 42 2.46 13.34 -0.99
CA PHE A 42 3.60 13.61 -1.87
C PHE A 42 3.50 14.94 -2.63
N GLU A 43 2.30 15.46 -2.89
CA GLU A 43 2.09 16.69 -3.66
C GLU A 43 1.96 17.92 -2.76
N ASN A 44 1.35 17.76 -1.58
CA ASN A 44 1.03 18.88 -0.70
C ASN A 44 1.80 18.86 0.63
N ASP A 45 2.74 17.92 0.83
CA ASP A 45 3.45 17.68 2.11
C ASP A 45 2.47 17.58 3.31
N SER A 46 1.29 16.98 3.07
CA SER A 46 0.24 16.86 4.07
C SER A 46 0.35 15.55 4.85
N ASP A 47 0.89 15.63 6.07
CA ASP A 47 0.97 14.50 7.00
C ASP A 47 -0.41 14.04 7.53
N GLU A 48 -1.45 14.88 7.41
CA GLU A 48 -2.78 14.62 7.97
C GLU A 48 -3.44 13.38 7.35
N CYS A 49 -3.02 12.99 6.14
CA CYS A 49 -3.57 11.88 5.37
C CYS A 49 -2.72 10.60 5.43
N LEU A 50 -1.56 10.57 6.08
CA LEU A 50 -0.61 9.44 5.95
C LEU A 50 -0.99 8.18 6.76
N SER A 51 -1.99 8.27 7.64
CA SER A 51 -2.31 7.21 8.60
C SER A 51 -2.64 5.85 7.97
N LEU A 52 -3.46 5.79 6.91
CA LEU A 52 -3.82 4.51 6.28
C LEU A 52 -2.71 3.95 5.39
N PRO A 53 -2.05 4.75 4.52
CA PRO A 53 -0.90 4.26 3.77
C PRO A 53 0.21 3.72 4.69
N MET A 54 0.49 4.43 5.79
CA MET A 54 1.46 3.95 6.78
C MET A 54 1.00 2.64 7.42
N MET A 55 -0.28 2.53 7.78
CA MET A 55 -0.84 1.31 8.35
C MET A 55 -0.75 0.12 7.38
N ALA A 56 -0.99 0.34 6.07
CA ALA A 56 -0.84 -0.66 5.03
C ALA A 56 0.62 -1.10 4.83
N VAL A 57 1.55 -0.14 4.77
CA VAL A 57 2.99 -0.41 4.65
C VAL A 57 3.50 -1.20 5.85
N LEU A 58 3.16 -0.79 7.07
CA LEU A 58 3.55 -1.49 8.30
C LEU A 58 2.97 -2.91 8.33
N HIS A 59 1.72 -3.10 7.92
CA HIS A 59 1.10 -4.41 7.84
C HIS A 59 1.87 -5.37 6.93
N ILE A 60 2.29 -4.88 5.75
CA ILE A 60 3.14 -5.64 4.83
C ILE A 60 4.51 -5.93 5.44
N LEU A 61 5.16 -4.95 6.07
CA LEU A 61 6.46 -5.16 6.71
C LEU A 61 6.38 -6.22 7.83
N PHE A 62 5.28 -6.25 8.59
CA PHE A 62 5.06 -7.27 9.63
C PHE A 62 4.85 -8.65 9.04
N ALA A 63 4.14 -8.73 7.90
CA ALA A 63 4.01 -9.97 7.16
C ALA A 63 5.38 -10.47 6.65
N LYS A 64 6.21 -9.56 6.11
CA LYS A 64 7.57 -9.88 5.61
C LYS A 64 8.51 -10.30 6.74
N SER A 65 8.40 -9.71 7.92
CA SER A 65 9.19 -10.08 9.11
C SER A 65 8.70 -11.38 9.77
N LYS A 66 7.65 -12.03 9.25
CA LYS A 66 7.02 -13.21 9.87
C LYS A 66 6.57 -12.96 11.31
N GLY A 67 6.17 -11.72 11.61
CA GLY A 67 5.74 -11.29 12.94
C GLY A 67 6.87 -10.89 13.89
N GLU A 68 8.12 -10.83 13.42
CA GLU A 68 9.24 -10.28 14.19
C GLU A 68 9.17 -8.75 14.26
N ALA A 69 9.82 -8.18 15.28
CA ALA A 69 9.90 -6.73 15.45
C ALA A 69 10.62 -6.08 14.26
N ILE A 70 10.00 -5.05 13.68
CA ILE A 70 10.56 -4.29 12.57
C ILE A 70 11.34 -3.10 13.13
N SER A 71 12.52 -2.86 12.58
CA SER A 71 13.29 -1.64 12.84
C SER A 71 13.66 -1.02 11.49
N GLU A 72 12.96 0.03 11.11
CA GLU A 72 13.21 0.79 9.88
C GLU A 72 13.54 2.24 10.22
N SER A 73 14.46 2.84 9.44
CA SER A 73 14.70 4.27 9.50
C SER A 73 13.55 5.05 8.85
N GLN A 74 13.44 6.34 9.14
CA GLN A 74 12.46 7.21 8.48
C GLN A 74 12.64 7.22 6.95
N ASP A 75 13.89 7.32 6.48
CA ASP A 75 14.21 7.27 5.05
C ASP A 75 13.73 5.96 4.39
N ARG A 76 13.89 4.82 5.08
CA ARG A 76 13.41 3.53 4.58
C ARG A 76 11.89 3.44 4.55
N LEU A 77 11.21 3.95 5.57
CA LEU A 77 9.75 4.03 5.57
C LEU A 77 9.24 4.90 4.43
N PHE A 78 9.93 6.01 4.14
CA PHE A 78 9.63 6.86 3.00
C PHE A 78 9.84 6.12 1.67
N ASP A 79 10.94 5.39 1.50
CA ASP A 79 11.16 4.52 0.33
C ASP A 79 10.04 3.48 0.16
N HIS A 80 9.57 2.89 1.27
CA HIS A 80 8.46 1.93 1.24
C HIS A 80 7.13 2.59 0.81
N LEU A 81 6.83 3.80 1.29
CA LEU A 81 5.67 4.57 0.83
C LEU A 81 5.75 4.90 -0.66
N CYS A 82 6.93 5.30 -1.17
CA CYS A 82 7.16 5.51 -2.59
C CYS A 82 6.89 4.23 -3.41
N ASN A 83 7.48 3.11 -3.00
CA ASN A 83 7.27 1.83 -3.67
C ASN A 83 5.80 1.40 -3.62
N TYR A 84 5.13 1.60 -2.49
CA TYR A 84 3.71 1.27 -2.35
C TYR A 84 2.82 2.12 -3.27
N ARG A 85 3.08 3.43 -3.38
CA ARG A 85 2.39 4.33 -4.31
C ARG A 85 2.48 3.83 -5.75
N ILE A 86 3.66 3.42 -6.18
CA ILE A 86 3.88 2.90 -7.55
C ILE A 86 3.03 1.64 -7.78
N GLU A 87 3.01 0.70 -6.83
CA GLU A 87 2.23 -0.54 -6.96
C GLU A 87 0.72 -0.30 -6.93
N LEU A 88 0.23 0.69 -6.19
CA LEU A 88 -1.18 1.12 -6.26
C LEU A 88 -1.51 1.65 -7.67
N GLY A 89 -0.67 2.53 -8.24
CA GLY A 89 -0.87 3.04 -9.59
C GLY A 89 -0.81 1.97 -10.68
N LEU A 90 0.08 0.98 -10.54
CA LEU A 90 0.14 -0.18 -11.44
C LEU A 90 -1.15 -1.01 -11.37
N GLU A 91 -1.70 -1.20 -10.16
CA GLU A 91 -2.97 -1.88 -9.98
C GLU A 91 -4.13 -1.09 -10.61
N GLU A 92 -4.15 0.24 -10.48
CA GLU A 92 -5.15 1.08 -11.13
C GLU A 92 -5.10 0.95 -12.65
N ILE A 93 -3.90 0.98 -13.24
CA ILE A 93 -3.70 0.77 -14.69
C ILE A 93 -4.24 -0.60 -15.08
N ARG A 94 -3.89 -1.65 -14.33
CA ARG A 94 -4.35 -3.03 -14.57
C ARG A 94 -5.87 -3.16 -14.51
N ARG A 95 -6.55 -2.44 -13.61
CA ARG A 95 -8.02 -2.47 -13.47
C ARG A 95 -8.75 -1.63 -14.52
N LYS A 96 -8.17 -0.51 -14.94
CA LYS A 96 -8.84 0.52 -15.76
C LYS A 96 -8.46 0.45 -17.25
N THR A 97 -7.47 -0.35 -17.62
CA THR A 97 -6.95 -0.45 -18.99
C THR A 97 -6.73 -1.91 -19.41
N ASP A 98 -6.42 -2.14 -20.68
CA ASP A 98 -6.07 -3.46 -21.20
C ASP A 98 -4.59 -3.86 -20.95
N VAL A 99 -3.83 -3.03 -20.24
CA VAL A 99 -2.42 -3.31 -19.94
C VAL A 99 -2.33 -4.39 -18.86
N SER A 100 -1.67 -5.50 -19.19
CA SER A 100 -1.40 -6.56 -18.23
C SER A 100 -0.14 -6.24 -17.43
N VAL A 101 -0.31 -6.08 -16.12
CA VAL A 101 0.79 -5.90 -15.16
C VAL A 101 0.75 -7.03 -14.15
N GLU A 102 1.89 -7.71 -13.96
CA GLU A 102 2.01 -8.73 -12.92
C GLU A 102 1.89 -8.09 -11.53
N PRO A 103 0.92 -8.50 -10.69
CA PRO A 103 0.78 -7.98 -9.33
C PRO A 103 1.99 -8.26 -8.44
N ALA A 104 2.28 -7.36 -7.51
CA ALA A 104 3.31 -7.61 -6.51
C ALA A 104 2.85 -8.68 -5.49
N SER A 105 3.76 -9.60 -5.14
CA SER A 105 3.61 -10.51 -4.00
C SER A 105 4.14 -9.85 -2.71
N LEU A 106 3.94 -10.50 -1.56
CA LEU A 106 4.57 -10.06 -0.30
C LEU A 106 6.10 -9.99 -0.36
N GLU A 107 6.73 -10.83 -1.17
CA GLU A 107 8.19 -10.83 -1.32
C GLU A 107 8.64 -9.63 -2.15
N SER A 108 7.94 -9.35 -3.25
CA SER A 108 8.33 -8.32 -4.23
C SER A 108 7.83 -6.92 -3.89
N ILE A 109 6.74 -6.78 -3.13
CA ILE A 109 6.19 -5.48 -2.75
C ILE A 109 7.14 -4.71 -1.83
N LEU A 110 7.06 -3.38 -1.88
CA LEU A 110 7.91 -2.44 -1.16
C LEU A 110 9.39 -2.52 -1.56
N THR A 111 9.68 -3.10 -2.73
CA THR A 111 11.01 -3.15 -3.33
C THR A 111 11.01 -2.44 -4.68
N ASN A 112 12.19 -2.08 -5.19
CA ASN A 112 12.35 -1.58 -6.56
C ASN A 112 12.36 -2.74 -7.56
N ARG A 113 11.27 -3.53 -7.60
CA ARG A 113 11.16 -4.68 -8.49
C ARG A 113 11.08 -4.23 -9.95
N ARG A 114 11.54 -5.08 -10.87
CA ARG A 114 11.28 -4.88 -12.29
C ARG A 114 9.83 -5.28 -12.59
N VAL A 115 9.14 -4.44 -13.34
CA VAL A 115 7.77 -4.67 -13.77
C VAL A 115 7.78 -4.97 -15.27
N ALA A 116 7.18 -6.10 -15.65
CA ALA A 116 6.94 -6.44 -17.04
C ALA A 116 5.52 -6.01 -17.43
N PHE A 117 5.37 -5.57 -18.68
CA PHE A 117 4.09 -5.20 -19.29
C PHE A 117 3.86 -6.13 -20.47
N GLU A 118 2.67 -6.71 -20.57
CA GLU A 118 2.22 -7.53 -21.70
C GLU A 118 1.03 -6.88 -22.43
#